data_AF-A0A923XVH5-F1
#
_entry.id   AF-A0A923XVH5-F1
#
_cell.length_a   1.000
_cell.length_b   1.000
_cell.length_c   1.000
_cell.angle_alpha   90.00
_cell.angle_beta   90.00
_cell.angle_gamma   90.00
#
_symmetry.space_group_name_H-M   'P 1'
#
loop_
_entity.id
_entity.type
_entity.pdbx_description
1 polymer ?
#
loop_
_entity_poly.entity_id
_entity_poly.type
_entity_poly.pdbx_seq_one_letter_code
_entity_poly.pdbx_strand_id
1 'polypeptide(L)'
;GLGTPSDAGVVNFVKALTGANGTIKVAFGTEGGLFDARLAIPTVICGPGSMAQGHKPDEFVTVEQMERCEAMLAALVAKCEAGF
;
A
#
# COMPACT_ATOMS: atom_id res chain seq x y z
N GLY A 1 -9.52 0.07 13.24
CA GLY A 1 -8.93 -0.61 12.07
C GLY A 1 -8.96 0.35 10.90
N LEU A 2 -8.10 0.18 9.90
CA LEU A 2 -8.03 1.09 8.76
C LEU A 2 -9.27 0.98 7.86
N GLY A 3 -9.86 2.11 7.47
CA GLY A 3 -11.13 2.19 6.77
C GLY A 3 -11.22 3.28 5.70
N THR A 4 -10.12 3.61 5.03
CA THR A 4 -10.07 4.67 4.00
C THR A 4 -11.05 4.38 2.85
N PRO A 5 -11.94 5.32 2.48
CA PRO A 5 -12.90 5.14 1.38
C PRO A 5 -12.21 4.77 0.06
N SER A 6 -12.80 3.85 -0.71
CA SER A 6 -12.18 3.31 -1.94
C SER A 6 -12.02 4.34 -3.07
N ASP A 7 -12.76 5.43 -2.99
CA ASP A 7 -12.77 6.58 -3.89
C ASP A 7 -11.96 7.77 -3.36
N ALA A 8 -11.37 7.66 -2.16
CA ALA A 8 -10.53 8.71 -1.60
C ALA A 8 -9.31 9.01 -2.49
N GLY A 9 -8.87 10.28 -2.50
CA GLY A 9 -7.75 10.74 -3.33
C GLY A 9 -6.47 9.92 -3.14
N VAL A 10 -6.11 9.60 -1.89
CA VAL A 10 -4.93 8.77 -1.57
C VAL A 10 -5.03 7.35 -2.13
N VAL A 11 -6.24 6.78 -2.21
CA VAL A 11 -6.46 5.44 -2.80
C VAL A 11 -6.26 5.50 -4.31
N ASN A 12 -6.82 6.51 -4.98
CA ASN A 12 -6.66 6.67 -6.43
C ASN A 12 -5.21 6.99 -6.81
N PHE A 13 -4.52 7.78 -6.00
CA PHE A 13 -3.10 8.07 -6.16
C PHE A 13 -2.26 6.78 -6.09
N VAL A 14 -2.44 5.96 -5.05
CA VAL A 14 -1.69 4.70 -4.91
C VAL A 14 -2.05 3.69 -6.00
N LYS A 15 -3.31 3.63 -6.45
CA LYS A 15 -3.71 2.80 -7.61
C LYS A 15 -2.96 3.20 -8.88
N ALA A 16 -2.81 4.50 -9.14
CA ALA A 16 -2.06 5.01 -10.29
C ALA A 16 -0.57 4.64 -10.24
N LEU A 17 0.03 4.62 -9.04
CA LEU A 17 1.44 4.22 -8.85
C LEU A 17 1.66 2.71 -8.98
N THR A 18 0.71 1.90 -8.51
CA THR A 18 0.82 0.43 -8.47
C THR A 18 0.29 -0.26 -9.72
N GLY A 19 -0.50 0.45 -10.55
CA GLY A 19 -1.27 -0.14 -11.64
C GLY A 19 -2.45 -1.00 -11.16
N ALA A 20 -2.84 -0.89 -9.89
CA ALA A 20 -3.90 -1.71 -9.31
C ALA A 20 -5.31 -1.21 -9.68
N ASN A 21 -6.21 -2.15 -10.01
CA ASN A 21 -7.60 -1.84 -10.38
C ASN A 21 -8.60 -2.00 -9.22
N GLY A 22 -8.12 -2.24 -8.00
CA GLY A 22 -8.97 -2.53 -6.86
C GLY A 22 -8.25 -2.38 -5.52
N THR A 23 -9.00 -2.56 -4.45
CA THR A 23 -8.48 -2.60 -3.07
C THR A 23 -8.93 -3.90 -2.41
N ILE A 24 -8.21 -4.30 -1.37
CA ILE A 24 -8.60 -5.43 -0.51
C ILE A 24 -8.78 -4.92 0.92
N LYS A 25 -9.65 -5.59 1.68
CA LYS A 25 -9.76 -5.41 3.12
C LYS A 25 -9.31 -6.69 3.80
N VAL A 26 -8.53 -6.53 4.86
CA VAL A 26 -7.95 -7.63 5.61
C VAL A 26 -8.38 -7.53 7.07
N ALA A 27 -8.50 -8.68 7.75
CA ALA A 27 -9.02 -8.78 9.11
C ALA A 27 -7.92 -8.77 10.19
N PHE A 28 -6.69 -8.40 9.84
CA PHE A 28 -5.57 -8.22 10.76
C PHE A 28 -5.21 -6.75 10.90
N GLY A 29 -4.62 -6.39 12.06
CA GLY A 29 -4.25 -5.02 12.38
C GLY A 29 -3.00 -4.55 11.65
N THR A 30 -2.95 -3.26 11.34
CA THR A 30 -1.76 -2.53 10.92
C THR A 30 -1.71 -1.20 11.65
N GLU A 31 -0.54 -0.56 11.68
CA GLU A 31 -0.39 0.78 12.25
C GLU A 31 -1.21 1.85 11.51
N GLY A 32 -1.62 1.59 10.26
CA GLY A 32 -2.41 2.55 9.48
C GLY A 32 -3.75 2.91 10.12
N GLY A 33 -4.35 1.99 10.89
CA GLY A 33 -5.55 2.30 11.66
C GLY A 33 -5.33 3.33 12.77
N LEU A 34 -4.11 3.44 13.30
CA LEU A 34 -3.74 4.46 14.29
C LEU A 34 -3.47 5.80 13.63
N PHE A 35 -2.81 5.82 12.45
CA PHE A 35 -2.56 7.07 11.72
C PHE A 35 -3.86 7.78 11.33
N ASP A 36 -4.84 7.02 10.85
CA ASP A 36 -6.19 7.53 10.59
C ASP A 36 -6.87 8.03 11.88
N ALA A 37 -7.01 7.15 12.89
CA ALA A 37 -7.81 7.45 14.08
C ALA A 37 -7.18 8.48 15.05
N ARG A 38 -5.85 8.62 15.07
CA ARG A 38 -5.14 9.49 16.04
C ARG A 38 -4.60 10.77 15.41
N LEU A 39 -4.24 10.72 14.14
CA LEU A 39 -3.57 11.84 13.45
C LEU A 39 -4.42 12.41 12.32
N ALA A 40 -5.58 11.81 12.01
CA ALA A 40 -6.43 12.18 10.88
C ALA A 40 -5.67 12.17 9.53
N ILE A 41 -4.72 11.24 9.37
CA ILE A 41 -3.94 11.09 8.15
C ILE A 41 -4.61 10.05 7.23
N PRO A 42 -5.08 10.45 6.03
CA PRO A 42 -5.57 9.49 5.04
C PRO A 42 -4.50 8.45 4.71
N THR A 43 -4.79 7.18 4.95
CA THR A 43 -3.77 6.12 4.94
C THR A 43 -4.14 4.97 4.00
N VAL A 44 -3.16 4.46 3.26
CA VAL A 44 -3.28 3.25 2.44
C VAL A 44 -2.11 2.34 2.78
N ILE A 45 -2.36 1.05 2.89
CA ILE A 45 -1.30 0.03 2.99
C ILE A 45 -1.15 -0.62 1.62
N CYS A 46 0.07 -0.62 1.09
CA CYS A 46 0.44 -1.32 -0.13
C CYS A 46 1.88 -1.83 -0.01
N GLY A 47 2.21 -2.89 -0.73
CA GLY A 47 3.53 -3.51 -0.70
C GLY A 47 3.54 -4.85 -1.43
N PRO A 48 4.74 -5.39 -1.70
CA PRO A 48 4.89 -6.69 -2.32
C PRO A 48 4.54 -7.83 -1.36
N GLY A 49 4.38 -9.05 -1.91
CA GLY A 49 4.09 -10.24 -1.12
C GLY A 49 2.60 -10.56 -1.01
N SER A 50 2.29 -11.54 -0.15
CA SER A 50 0.93 -12.03 0.09
C SER A 50 0.80 -12.53 1.52
N MET A 51 -0.30 -12.19 2.19
CA MET A 51 -0.57 -12.70 3.54
C MET A 51 -1.04 -14.16 3.54
N ALA A 52 -1.24 -14.78 2.38
CA ALA A 52 -1.41 -16.23 2.29
C ALA A 52 -0.16 -16.99 2.77
N GLN A 53 1.02 -16.36 2.67
CA GLN A 53 2.33 -16.91 3.07
C GLN A 53 3.03 -16.09 4.15
N GLY A 54 2.41 -15.01 4.64
CA GLY A 54 2.95 -14.21 5.75
C GLY A 54 2.93 -14.97 7.08
N HIS A 55 3.93 -14.71 7.93
CA HIS A 55 4.13 -15.38 9.23
C HIS A 55 4.24 -16.92 9.13
N LYS A 56 4.81 -17.42 8.02
CA LYS A 56 5.14 -18.82 7.84
C LYS A 56 6.66 -19.02 7.90
N PRO A 57 7.17 -20.20 8.29
CA PRO A 57 8.61 -20.46 8.33
C PRO A 57 9.33 -20.22 7.00
N ASP A 58 8.60 -20.40 5.89
CA ASP A 58 9.03 -20.24 4.51
C ASP A 58 8.44 -18.98 3.86
N GLU A 59 8.13 -17.94 4.65
CA GLU A 59 7.68 -16.66 4.13
C GLU A 59 8.66 -16.09 3.09
N PHE A 60 8.14 -15.69 1.93
CA PHE A 60 8.95 -15.13 0.86
C PHE A 60 8.21 -14.03 0.08
N VAL A 61 9.00 -13.30 -0.70
CA VAL A 61 8.55 -12.38 -1.74
C VAL A 61 9.36 -12.71 -2.99
N THR A 62 8.73 -12.70 -4.17
CA THR A 62 9.47 -12.99 -5.42
C THR A 62 10.33 -11.79 -5.84
N VAL A 63 11.39 -12.06 -6.61
CA VAL A 63 12.22 -11.00 -7.21
C VAL A 63 11.36 -10.05 -8.05
N GLU A 64 10.46 -10.58 -8.88
CA GLU A 64 9.52 -9.78 -9.68
C GLU A 64 8.62 -8.87 -8.82
N GLN A 65 8.15 -9.35 -7.65
CA GLN A 65 7.37 -8.51 -6.74
C GLN A 65 8.21 -7.37 -6.16
N MET A 66 9.50 -7.61 -5.88
CA MET A 66 10.42 -6.58 -5.43
C MET A 66 10.72 -5.55 -6.53
N GLU A 67 10.96 -5.98 -7.76
CA GLU A 67 11.17 -5.08 -8.91
C GLU A 67 9.95 -4.17 -9.14
N ARG A 68 8.74 -4.71 -9.01
CA ARG A 68 7.50 -3.90 -9.09
C ARG A 68 7.38 -2.91 -7.93
N CYS A 69 7.79 -3.30 -6.72
CA CYS A 69 7.81 -2.41 -5.57
C CYS A 69 8.80 -1.25 -5.80
N GLU A 70 10.00 -1.55 -6.29
CA GLU A 70 11.01 -0.56 -6.64
C GLU A 70 10.50 0.42 -7.70
N ALA A 71 9.89 -0.08 -8.78
CA ALA A 71 9.30 0.77 -9.82
C ALA A 71 8.20 1.69 -9.26
N MET A 72 7.36 1.19 -8.36
CA MET A 72 6.32 1.98 -7.69
C MET A 72 6.92 3.08 -6.81
N LEU A 73 7.95 2.75 -6.01
CA LEU A 73 8.65 3.71 -5.15
C LEU A 73 9.37 4.79 -5.97
N ALA A 74 10.00 4.42 -7.09
CA ALA A 74 10.62 5.37 -8.00
C ALA A 74 9.58 6.34 -8.60
N ALA A 75 8.41 5.83 -9.00
CA ALA A 75 7.30 6.65 -9.48
C ALA A 75 6.75 7.60 -8.38
N LEU A 76 6.68 7.12 -7.13
CA LEU A 76 6.28 7.95 -5.99
C LEU A 76 7.27 9.10 -5.76
N VAL A 77 8.57 8.81 -5.76
CA VAL A 77 9.62 9.84 -5.60
C VAL A 77 9.50 10.90 -6.71
N ALA A 78 9.36 10.47 -7.97
CA ALA A 78 9.19 11.38 -9.09
C ALA A 78 7.94 12.29 -8.96
N LYS A 79 6.84 11.77 -8.38
CA LYS A 79 5.64 12.58 -8.09
C LYS A 79 5.89 13.60 -7.00
N CYS A 80 6.54 13.20 -5.91
CA CYS A 80 6.90 14.10 -4.82
C CYS A 80 7.82 15.24 -5.29
N GLU A 81 8.83 14.92 -6.11
CA GLU A 81 9.75 15.91 -6.70
C GLU A 81 9.02 16.90 -7.62
N ALA A 82 7.97 16.44 -8.31
CA ALA A 82 7.14 17.27 -9.17
C ALA A 82 6.05 18.06 -8.42
N GLY A 83 5.86 17.83 -7.10
CA GLY A 83 4.92 18.56 -6.25
C GLY A 83 3.48 17.99 -6.24
N PHE A 84 3.34 16.66 -6.27
CA PHE A 84 2.04 15.95 -6.39
C PHE A 84 1.80 14.90 -5.30
#